data_AF-A0A162BMV9-F1
#
_entry.id   AF-A0A162BMV9-F1
#
_cell.length_a   1.000
_cell.length_b   1.000
_cell.length_c   1.000
_cell.angle_alpha   90.00
_cell.angle_beta   90.00
_cell.angle_gamma   90.00
#
_symmetry.space_group_name_H-M   'P 1'
#
loop_
_entity.id
_entity.type
_entity.pdbx_description
1 polymer ?
#
loop_
_entity_poly.entity_id
_entity_poly.type
_entity_poly.pdbx_seq_one_letter_code
_entity_poly.pdbx_strand_id
1 'polypeptide(L)'
;MADDLLRLSATWGQSAEDGTGLAPLIELEAALEQSSLRRGISRDVFLKELLNDLHHQRLIPLLMMLPRRWRGQSASLPEHLRSFASLLENNLVSPLLLATLADDLQHMLPAVSKPSALGALDRWCQRQISISAEKTLTLPQTLKALWSMTVDASEDLPAVQEKPPGTLARISAMGGVLTWSNQGLSNLQAKPERLRNRLLAQILNVLGSNRLNGASRASEPFRFENVSSGRELLDHLNSKGWQCCARIRTSVASFGLGASTRMGEQWLQIPLAVPYRTSLLDETGEEIQALMPHSSLEMELQPPSGSPLLLQYYQGVEGLNGWAALNELHRPWQNDRNNGTVAYQATKLRGEQLGETLNLCELMGAVHNSEAQFSSLHMGGYGVLGFCIDSTALLEKAITGTTHLFPLTLGDLWRQRLHRQLQQQLDAGLQATDDSVNRYRLALDQLPQDLFHDNQTRPEAHRRLKASQPRHSPFALVRALNGEFSTED
;
A
#
# COMPACT_ATOMS: atom_id res chain seq x y z
N MET A 1 18.40 15.87 -18.82
CA MET A 1 17.87 15.80 -17.45
C MET A 1 16.90 14.64 -17.45
N ALA A 2 17.15 13.60 -16.65
CA ALA A 2 16.22 12.47 -16.57
C ALA A 2 14.91 12.96 -15.96
N ASP A 3 13.77 12.65 -16.58
CA ASP A 3 12.46 12.95 -16.03
C ASP A 3 12.32 12.23 -14.69
N ASP A 4 12.10 12.99 -13.61
CA ASP A 4 11.80 12.47 -12.26
C ASP A 4 10.49 11.67 -12.37
N LEU A 5 10.57 10.35 -12.50
CA LEU A 5 9.41 9.46 -12.70
C LEU A 5 8.48 9.44 -11.48
N LEU A 6 8.91 10.01 -10.36
CA LEU A 6 8.13 10.21 -9.14
C LEU A 6 7.61 11.65 -8.99
N ARG A 7 7.79 12.51 -9.99
CA ARG A 7 7.25 13.88 -9.95
C ARG A 7 5.74 13.86 -10.12
N LEU A 8 5.04 14.62 -9.29
CA LEU A 8 3.63 14.95 -9.49
C LEU A 8 3.49 16.38 -10.00
N SER A 9 2.37 16.60 -10.68
CA SER A 9 1.89 17.94 -10.98
C SER A 9 1.44 18.65 -9.72
N ALA A 10 1.86 19.91 -9.57
CA ALA A 10 1.44 20.76 -8.47
C ALA A 10 0.01 21.29 -8.65
N THR A 11 -0.54 21.20 -9.87
CA THR A 11 -1.84 21.73 -10.28
C THR A 11 -2.56 20.69 -11.14
N TRP A 12 -2.70 19.48 -10.59
CA TRP A 12 -3.30 18.35 -11.30
C TRP A 12 -4.66 18.72 -11.91
N GLY A 13 -4.83 18.41 -13.19
CA GLY A 13 -6.02 18.71 -13.97
C GLY A 13 -5.91 19.99 -14.82
N GLN A 14 -4.82 20.75 -14.69
CA GLN A 14 -4.62 22.03 -15.37
C GLN A 14 -3.52 21.98 -16.44
N SER A 15 -2.69 20.92 -16.47
CA SER A 15 -1.61 20.73 -17.45
C SER A 15 -1.88 19.52 -18.35
N ALA A 16 -1.42 19.59 -19.61
CA ALA A 16 -1.45 18.44 -20.52
C ALA A 16 -0.60 17.25 -20.01
N GLU A 17 0.42 17.53 -19.19
CA GLU A 17 1.29 16.52 -18.56
C GLU A 17 0.57 15.69 -17.49
N ASP A 18 -0.61 16.13 -17.03
CA ASP A 18 -1.41 15.43 -16.02
C ASP A 18 -2.10 14.17 -16.58
N GLY A 19 -1.98 13.91 -17.89
CA GLY A 19 -2.52 12.71 -18.52
C GLY A 19 -4.06 12.63 -18.48
N THR A 20 -4.76 13.73 -18.23
CA THR A 20 -6.23 13.77 -18.14
C THR A 20 -6.92 13.33 -19.43
N GLY A 21 -6.29 13.53 -20.58
CA GLY A 21 -6.76 12.98 -21.87
C GLY A 21 -6.44 11.50 -22.10
N LEU A 22 -5.41 10.95 -21.42
CA LEU A 22 -5.00 9.54 -21.51
C LEU A 22 -5.83 8.64 -20.60
N ALA A 23 -6.22 9.17 -19.44
CA ALA A 23 -7.03 8.46 -18.44
C ALA A 23 -8.20 9.35 -17.97
N PRO A 24 -9.15 9.69 -18.86
CA PRO A 24 -10.30 10.50 -18.47
C PRO A 24 -11.12 9.79 -17.39
N LEU A 25 -11.61 10.57 -16.44
CA LEU A 25 -12.32 10.07 -15.26
C LEU A 25 -13.83 10.16 -15.44
N ILE A 26 -14.54 9.20 -14.87
CA ILE A 26 -15.99 9.22 -14.70
C ILE A 26 -16.35 8.77 -13.29
N GLU A 27 -17.36 9.39 -12.70
CA GLU A 27 -17.84 9.04 -11.37
C GLU A 27 -18.44 7.63 -11.35
N LEU A 28 -18.27 6.93 -10.22
CA LEU A 28 -18.81 5.58 -10.05
C LEU A 28 -20.34 5.55 -10.17
N GLU A 29 -21.04 6.56 -9.64
CA GLU A 29 -22.50 6.67 -9.76
C GLU A 29 -22.94 6.80 -11.21
N ALA A 30 -22.32 7.71 -11.97
CA ALA A 30 -22.60 7.88 -13.39
C ALA A 30 -22.30 6.60 -14.20
N ALA A 31 -21.21 5.90 -13.91
CA ALA A 31 -20.88 4.64 -14.56
C ALA A 31 -21.89 3.51 -14.23
N LEU A 32 -22.36 3.43 -12.99
CA LEU A 32 -23.37 2.47 -12.55
C LEU A 32 -24.75 2.75 -13.19
N GLU A 33 -25.14 4.02 -13.29
CA GLU A 33 -26.38 4.44 -13.96
C GLU A 33 -26.34 4.10 -15.45
N GLN A 34 -25.26 4.46 -16.15
CA GLN A 34 -25.10 4.17 -17.58
C GLN A 34 -25.09 2.67 -17.88
N SER A 35 -24.48 1.85 -17.03
CA SER A 35 -24.39 0.40 -17.20
C SER A 35 -25.72 -0.30 -16.90
N SER A 36 -26.43 0.11 -15.84
CA SER A 36 -27.63 -0.60 -15.37
C SER A 36 -28.91 -0.17 -16.07
N LEU A 37 -29.08 1.14 -16.34
CA LEU A 37 -30.25 1.66 -17.07
C LEU A 37 -30.30 1.15 -18.52
N ARG A 38 -29.14 0.96 -19.17
CA ARG A 38 -29.08 0.43 -20.54
C ARG A 38 -29.51 -1.04 -20.67
N ARG A 39 -29.55 -1.81 -19.58
CA ARG A 39 -29.85 -3.26 -19.62
C ARG A 39 -31.03 -3.70 -18.75
N GLY A 40 -31.72 -2.77 -18.08
CA GLY A 40 -32.89 -3.11 -17.26
C GLY A 40 -32.57 -3.95 -16.03
N ILE A 41 -31.31 -3.95 -15.56
CA ILE A 41 -30.91 -4.62 -14.33
C ILE A 41 -31.30 -3.75 -13.15
N SER A 42 -32.14 -4.27 -12.25
CA SER A 42 -32.48 -3.55 -11.02
C SER A 42 -31.31 -3.56 -10.05
N ARG A 43 -31.21 -2.51 -9.22
CA ARG A 43 -30.24 -2.39 -8.12
C ARG A 43 -30.20 -3.63 -7.23
N ASP A 44 -31.37 -4.21 -6.94
CA ASP A 44 -31.48 -5.40 -6.09
C ASP A 44 -30.81 -6.63 -6.72
N VAL A 45 -30.92 -6.78 -8.05
CA VAL A 45 -30.25 -7.86 -8.78
C VAL A 45 -28.73 -7.67 -8.77
N PHE A 46 -28.24 -6.43 -8.96
CA PHE A 46 -26.81 -6.13 -8.86
C PHE A 46 -26.24 -6.45 -7.47
N LEU A 47 -26.92 -6.01 -6.41
CA LEU A 47 -26.50 -6.26 -5.04
C LEU A 47 -26.54 -7.76 -4.71
N LYS A 48 -27.60 -8.47 -5.10
CA LYS A 48 -27.70 -9.91 -4.86
C LYS A 48 -26.51 -10.66 -5.44
N GLU A 49 -26.09 -10.31 -6.66
CA GLU A 49 -24.93 -10.95 -7.29
C GLU A 49 -23.60 -10.57 -6.63
N LEU A 50 -23.44 -9.32 -6.17
CA LEU A 50 -22.28 -8.92 -5.39
C LEU A 50 -22.17 -9.69 -4.05
N LEU A 51 -23.31 -9.96 -3.42
CA LEU A 51 -23.37 -10.64 -2.11
C LEU A 51 -23.22 -12.15 -2.22
N ASN A 52 -23.57 -12.76 -3.36
CA ASN A 52 -23.48 -14.21 -3.60
C ASN A 52 -22.06 -14.76 -3.38
N ASP A 53 -21.02 -13.92 -3.53
CA ASP A 53 -19.63 -14.33 -3.38
C ASP A 53 -18.85 -13.51 -2.33
N LEU A 54 -19.53 -13.00 -1.29
CA LEU A 54 -18.87 -12.21 -0.23
C LEU A 54 -17.73 -12.93 0.52
N HIS A 55 -17.60 -14.24 0.36
CA HIS A 55 -16.43 -15.01 0.81
C HIS A 55 -15.12 -14.55 0.13
N HIS A 56 -15.19 -13.83 -0.99
CA HIS A 56 -14.05 -13.13 -1.56
C HIS A 56 -13.81 -11.80 -0.82
N GLN A 57 -12.82 -11.81 0.07
CA GLN A 57 -12.42 -10.66 0.92
C GLN A 57 -12.24 -9.33 0.14
N ARG A 58 -11.92 -9.37 -1.15
CA ARG A 58 -11.77 -8.18 -2.01
C ARG A 58 -13.09 -7.45 -2.32
N LEU A 59 -14.24 -8.08 -2.11
CA LEU A 59 -15.56 -7.48 -2.40
C LEU A 59 -16.11 -6.66 -1.23
N ILE A 60 -15.57 -6.87 -0.02
CA ILE A 60 -16.02 -6.16 1.17
C ILE A 60 -15.74 -4.64 1.06
N PRO A 61 -14.52 -4.19 0.67
CA PRO A 61 -14.28 -2.77 0.43
C PRO A 61 -15.18 -2.18 -0.67
N LEU A 62 -15.57 -2.98 -1.67
CA LEU A 62 -16.44 -2.50 -2.75
C LEU A 62 -17.81 -2.07 -2.21
N LEU A 63 -18.38 -2.79 -1.24
CA LEU A 63 -19.63 -2.38 -0.59
C LEU A 63 -19.52 -1.01 0.08
N MET A 64 -18.33 -0.67 0.61
CA MET A 64 -18.06 0.65 1.21
C MET A 64 -17.95 1.75 0.16
N MET A 65 -17.47 1.42 -1.04
CA MET A 65 -17.26 2.38 -2.14
C MET A 65 -18.54 2.70 -2.92
N LEU A 66 -19.57 1.85 -2.84
CA LEU A 66 -20.82 2.07 -3.57
C LEU A 66 -21.50 3.39 -3.14
N PRO A 67 -22.04 4.18 -4.10
CA PRO A 67 -22.83 5.38 -3.77
C PRO A 67 -24.01 5.03 -2.85
N ARG A 68 -24.47 5.97 -2.01
CA ARG A 68 -25.58 5.74 -1.06
C ARG A 68 -26.83 5.17 -1.74
N ARG A 69 -27.18 5.70 -2.92
CA ARG A 69 -28.31 5.22 -3.75
C ARG A 69 -28.13 3.83 -4.34
N TRP A 70 -26.96 3.23 -4.19
CA TRP A 70 -26.62 1.88 -4.65
C TRP A 70 -26.44 0.89 -3.50
N ARG A 71 -26.30 1.33 -2.25
CA ARG A 71 -26.18 0.45 -1.07
C ARG A 71 -27.55 -0.06 -0.63
N GLY A 72 -27.87 -1.35 -0.77
CA GLY A 72 -29.19 -1.88 -0.39
C GLY A 72 -29.54 -1.54 1.06
N GLN A 73 -30.83 -1.40 1.39
CA GLN A 73 -31.26 -1.23 2.78
C GLN A 73 -30.72 -2.40 3.62
N SER A 74 -30.29 -2.17 4.87
CA SER A 74 -29.81 -3.23 5.77
C SER A 74 -30.75 -4.46 5.81
N ALA A 75 -32.07 -4.26 5.68
CA ALA A 75 -33.07 -5.32 5.63
C ALA A 75 -32.98 -6.24 4.38
N SER A 76 -32.48 -5.75 3.24
CA SER A 76 -32.36 -6.51 1.98
C SER A 76 -31.10 -7.37 1.89
N LEU A 77 -30.22 -7.29 2.89
CA LEU A 77 -29.01 -8.10 2.97
C LEU A 77 -29.28 -9.40 3.74
N PRO A 78 -28.53 -10.49 3.46
CA PRO A 78 -28.58 -11.72 4.24
C PRO A 78 -28.43 -11.42 5.73
N GLU A 79 -29.16 -12.14 6.59
CA GLU A 79 -29.26 -11.85 8.02
C GLU A 79 -27.89 -11.68 8.71
N HIS A 80 -26.93 -12.55 8.37
CA HIS A 80 -25.56 -12.52 8.88
C HIS A 80 -24.73 -11.29 8.46
N LEU A 81 -25.18 -10.54 7.45
CA LEU A 81 -24.54 -9.32 6.94
C LEU A 81 -25.28 -8.05 7.34
N ARG A 82 -26.47 -8.13 7.95
CA ARG A 82 -27.27 -6.94 8.29
C ARG A 82 -26.58 -6.05 9.32
N SER A 83 -25.89 -6.64 10.30
CA SER A 83 -25.10 -5.88 11.28
C SER A 83 -23.91 -5.19 10.63
N PHE A 84 -23.25 -5.87 9.68
CA PHE A 84 -22.18 -5.29 8.88
C PHE A 84 -22.71 -4.18 7.97
N ALA A 85 -23.87 -4.37 7.37
CA ALA A 85 -24.55 -3.40 6.54
C ALA A 85 -24.90 -2.11 7.28
N SER A 86 -25.36 -2.21 8.53
CA SER A 86 -25.66 -1.03 9.34
C SER A 86 -24.41 -0.20 9.62
N LEU A 87 -23.25 -0.86 9.79
CA LEU A 87 -21.93 -0.21 9.87
C LEU A 87 -21.54 0.43 8.52
N LEU A 88 -21.81 -0.25 7.41
CA LEU A 88 -21.51 0.20 6.05
C LEU A 88 -22.39 1.37 5.57
N GLU A 89 -23.70 1.32 5.84
CA GLU A 89 -24.69 2.32 5.42
C GLU A 89 -24.36 3.70 5.98
N ASN A 90 -23.92 3.72 7.25
CA ASN A 90 -23.66 4.94 8.00
C ASN A 90 -22.20 5.40 7.96
N ASN A 91 -21.35 4.80 7.09
CA ASN A 91 -19.90 5.08 7.01
C ASN A 91 -19.20 5.01 8.39
N LEU A 92 -19.52 4.00 9.21
CA LEU A 92 -19.10 3.95 10.63
C LEU A 92 -17.65 3.48 10.85
N VAL A 93 -16.82 3.41 9.82
CA VAL A 93 -15.42 3.02 9.97
C VAL A 93 -14.60 4.21 10.48
N SER A 94 -14.20 4.13 11.75
CA SER A 94 -13.26 5.04 12.39
C SER A 94 -11.91 4.34 12.62
N PRO A 95 -10.81 5.10 12.87
CA PRO A 95 -9.54 4.52 13.26
C PRO A 95 -9.63 3.57 14.46
N LEU A 96 -10.46 3.90 15.46
CA LEU A 96 -10.70 3.05 16.63
C LEU A 96 -11.30 1.70 16.25
N LEU A 97 -12.33 1.69 15.39
CA LEU A 97 -12.95 0.46 14.93
C LEU A 97 -11.96 -0.39 14.12
N LEU A 98 -11.17 0.24 13.24
CA LEU A 98 -10.14 -0.46 12.46
C LEU A 98 -9.09 -1.12 13.36
N ALA A 99 -8.60 -0.40 14.37
CA ALA A 99 -7.62 -0.95 15.32
C ALA A 99 -8.19 -2.12 16.12
N THR A 100 -9.43 -1.98 16.62
CA THR A 100 -10.11 -3.03 17.40
C THR A 100 -10.33 -4.28 16.54
N LEU A 101 -10.83 -4.11 15.31
CA LEU A 101 -11.02 -5.23 14.39
C LEU A 101 -9.69 -5.89 14.01
N ALA A 102 -8.63 -5.11 13.79
CA ALA A 102 -7.32 -5.67 13.46
C ALA A 102 -6.78 -6.54 14.60
N ASP A 103 -6.91 -6.07 15.84
CA ASP A 103 -6.51 -6.79 17.06
C ASP A 103 -7.27 -8.11 17.23
N ASP A 104 -8.60 -8.02 17.27
CA ASP A 104 -9.47 -9.18 17.51
C ASP A 104 -9.39 -10.22 16.39
N LEU A 105 -9.19 -9.79 15.14
CA LEU A 105 -9.14 -10.68 13.98
C LEU A 105 -8.00 -11.73 14.08
N GLN A 106 -6.91 -11.42 14.78
CA GLN A 106 -5.84 -12.39 15.04
C GLN A 106 -6.27 -13.52 15.97
N HIS A 107 -7.26 -13.27 16.83
CA HIS A 107 -7.78 -14.22 17.80
C HIS A 107 -9.00 -14.99 17.27
N MET A 108 -9.73 -14.38 16.32
CA MET A 108 -10.94 -14.96 15.74
C MET A 108 -10.67 -15.87 14.55
N LEU A 109 -9.60 -15.63 13.78
CA LEU A 109 -9.28 -16.46 12.63
C LEU A 109 -8.64 -17.78 13.10
N PRO A 110 -9.05 -18.93 12.53
CA PRO A 110 -8.38 -20.19 12.82
C PRO A 110 -6.90 -20.05 12.43
N ALA A 111 -6.02 -20.61 13.27
CA ALA A 111 -4.60 -20.76 12.93
C ALA A 111 -4.52 -21.33 11.51
N VAL A 112 -3.84 -20.61 10.62
CA VAL A 112 -3.95 -20.75 9.16
C VAL A 112 -3.80 -22.23 8.75
N SER A 113 -4.94 -22.87 8.44
CA SER A 113 -5.01 -24.30 8.14
C SER A 113 -4.55 -24.65 6.72
N LYS A 114 -4.35 -23.63 5.87
CA LYS A 114 -3.70 -23.77 4.56
C LYS A 114 -2.48 -22.86 4.52
N PRO A 115 -1.27 -23.42 4.68
CA PRO A 115 -0.07 -22.62 4.71
C PRO A 115 0.09 -21.97 3.33
N SER A 116 0.13 -20.64 3.27
CA SER A 116 1.23 -20.12 2.46
C SER A 116 2.48 -20.63 3.17
N ALA A 117 3.25 -21.51 2.52
CA ALA A 117 4.30 -22.31 3.17
C ALA A 117 5.37 -21.50 3.96
N LEU A 118 5.34 -20.17 3.88
CA LEU A 118 6.39 -19.28 4.36
C LEU A 118 5.76 -18.13 5.16
N GLY A 119 6.20 -18.00 6.42
CA GLY A 119 5.84 -16.90 7.31
C GLY A 119 6.46 -15.57 6.88
N ALA A 120 6.21 -14.50 7.64
CA ALA A 120 6.73 -13.16 7.34
C ALA A 120 8.26 -13.14 7.30
N LEU A 121 8.92 -13.73 8.31
CA LEU A 121 10.37 -13.82 8.37
C LEU A 121 10.95 -14.67 7.24
N ASP A 122 10.32 -15.81 6.93
CA ASP A 122 10.73 -16.66 5.81
C ASP A 122 10.69 -15.89 4.49
N ARG A 123 9.60 -15.13 4.25
CA ARG A 123 9.46 -14.26 3.07
C ARG A 123 10.54 -13.21 2.98
N TRP A 124 10.90 -12.60 4.10
CA TRP A 124 11.97 -11.62 4.16
C TRP A 124 13.34 -12.25 3.85
N CYS A 125 13.58 -13.49 4.29
CA CYS A 125 14.83 -14.23 4.11
C CYS A 125 14.95 -14.98 2.77
N GLN A 126 13.90 -15.02 1.95
CA GLN A 126 13.85 -15.83 0.72
C GLN A 126 14.93 -15.42 -0.30
N ARG A 127 15.78 -16.38 -0.68
CA ARG A 127 16.81 -16.22 -1.74
C ARG A 127 16.30 -16.57 -3.14
N GLN A 128 14.99 -16.74 -3.27
CA GLN A 128 14.32 -17.10 -4.51
C GLN A 128 12.98 -16.38 -4.58
N ILE A 129 12.53 -16.03 -5.79
CA ILE A 129 11.21 -15.44 -6.02
C ILE A 129 10.38 -16.30 -6.98
N SER A 130 9.11 -16.50 -6.67
CA SER A 130 8.17 -17.13 -7.61
C SER A 130 7.71 -16.12 -8.65
N ILE A 131 7.87 -16.46 -9.93
CA ILE A 131 7.45 -15.62 -11.06
C ILE A 131 6.14 -16.12 -11.67
N SER A 132 5.93 -17.44 -11.65
CA SER A 132 4.66 -18.10 -11.97
C SER A 132 4.43 -19.25 -10.99
N ALA A 133 3.29 -19.96 -11.13
CA ALA A 133 2.98 -21.13 -10.30
C ALA A 133 4.05 -22.25 -10.41
N GLU A 134 4.75 -22.31 -11.54
CA GLU A 134 5.68 -23.39 -11.87
C GLU A 134 7.14 -22.93 -11.91
N LYS A 135 7.38 -21.61 -11.84
CA LYS A 135 8.70 -21.03 -12.06
C LYS A 135 9.15 -20.16 -10.89
N THR A 136 10.31 -20.54 -10.36
CA THR A 136 11.02 -19.81 -9.31
C THR A 136 12.39 -19.40 -9.85
N LEU A 137 12.82 -18.18 -9.55
CA LEU A 137 14.16 -17.69 -9.87
C LEU A 137 14.99 -17.46 -8.60
N THR A 138 16.23 -17.90 -8.62
CA THR A 138 17.23 -17.53 -7.63
C THR A 138 17.62 -16.05 -7.79
N LEU A 139 17.86 -15.37 -6.67
CA LEU A 139 18.31 -13.99 -6.70
C LEU A 139 19.69 -13.87 -7.36
N PRO A 140 19.89 -12.92 -8.29
CA PRO A 140 21.21 -12.64 -8.83
C PRO A 140 22.12 -12.05 -7.75
N GLN A 141 23.43 -12.25 -7.88
CA GLN A 141 24.44 -11.73 -6.96
C GLN A 141 25.18 -10.49 -7.50
N THR A 142 24.90 -10.06 -8.74
CA THR A 142 25.53 -8.89 -9.36
C THR A 142 24.51 -8.07 -10.15
N LEU A 143 24.78 -6.78 -10.31
CA LEU A 143 24.09 -5.86 -11.21
C LEU A 143 24.15 -6.40 -12.64
N LYS A 144 25.30 -6.91 -13.10
CA LYS A 144 25.38 -7.50 -14.45
C LYS A 144 24.36 -8.64 -14.63
N ALA A 145 24.27 -9.54 -13.65
CA ALA A 145 23.29 -10.63 -13.68
C ALA A 145 21.86 -10.09 -13.60
N LEU A 146 21.57 -9.11 -12.73
CA LEU A 146 20.26 -8.48 -12.62
C LEU A 146 19.80 -7.83 -13.95
N TRP A 147 20.69 -7.18 -14.70
CA TRP A 147 20.36 -6.56 -15.99
C TRP A 147 20.22 -7.58 -17.11
N SER A 148 20.93 -8.70 -17.02
CA SER A 148 20.78 -9.81 -17.96
C SER A 148 19.48 -10.60 -17.78
N MET A 149 18.73 -10.36 -16.69
CA MET A 149 17.42 -10.99 -16.51
C MET A 149 16.43 -10.38 -17.49
N THR A 150 16.24 -11.06 -18.62
CA THR A 150 15.18 -10.78 -19.59
C THR A 150 13.99 -11.71 -19.36
N VAL A 151 12.84 -11.32 -19.92
CA VAL A 151 11.59 -12.07 -19.83
C VAL A 151 11.51 -13.14 -20.93
N ASP A 152 12.63 -13.54 -21.53
CA ASP A 152 12.69 -14.56 -22.61
C ASP A 152 12.38 -15.99 -22.15
N ALA A 153 11.91 -16.12 -20.91
CA ALA A 153 11.42 -17.37 -20.34
C ALA A 153 9.97 -17.20 -19.82
N SER A 154 9.16 -16.48 -20.61
CA SER A 154 7.72 -16.23 -20.44
C SER A 154 6.95 -16.23 -21.78
N GLU A 155 7.49 -16.81 -22.85
CA GLU A 155 6.72 -16.98 -24.10
C GLU A 155 5.64 -18.07 -24.03
N ASP A 156 5.67 -18.95 -23.03
CA ASP A 156 4.58 -19.90 -22.75
C ASP A 156 3.87 -19.56 -21.44
N LEU A 157 3.32 -18.35 -21.34
CA LEU A 157 2.18 -18.18 -20.44
C LEU A 157 0.94 -18.64 -21.22
N PRO A 158 0.32 -19.79 -20.89
CA PRO A 158 -1.09 -19.91 -21.21
C PRO A 158 -1.74 -18.67 -20.60
N ALA A 159 -2.57 -17.98 -21.39
CA ALA A 159 -3.54 -17.02 -20.87
C ALA A 159 -4.02 -17.60 -19.53
N VAL A 160 -3.83 -16.83 -18.45
CA VAL A 160 -4.23 -17.19 -17.07
C VAL A 160 -5.39 -18.15 -17.20
N GLN A 161 -5.20 -19.45 -16.91
CA GLN A 161 -6.29 -20.42 -17.00
C GLN A 161 -7.48 -19.75 -16.36
N GLU A 162 -8.50 -19.48 -17.17
CA GLU A 162 -9.72 -18.82 -16.74
C GLU A 162 -10.31 -19.72 -15.67
N LYS A 163 -9.93 -19.46 -14.41
CA LYS A 163 -10.76 -19.84 -13.28
C LYS A 163 -12.15 -19.31 -13.63
N PRO A 164 -13.21 -20.06 -13.33
CA PRO A 164 -14.56 -19.63 -13.64
C PRO A 164 -14.72 -18.16 -13.21
N PRO A 165 -15.33 -17.31 -14.05
CA PRO A 165 -15.32 -15.87 -13.85
C PRO A 165 -15.75 -15.55 -12.42
N GLY A 166 -14.83 -14.98 -11.64
CA GLY A 166 -15.15 -14.54 -10.28
C GLY A 166 -16.35 -13.58 -10.30
N THR A 167 -16.96 -13.34 -9.15
CA THR A 167 -18.10 -12.40 -8.98
C THR A 167 -17.96 -11.13 -9.78
N LEU A 168 -16.78 -10.49 -9.74
CA LEU A 168 -16.51 -9.25 -10.46
C LEU A 168 -16.62 -9.42 -11.97
N ALA A 169 -16.19 -10.56 -12.52
CA ALA A 169 -16.36 -10.86 -13.94
C ALA A 169 -17.83 -11.16 -14.29
N ARG A 170 -18.59 -11.82 -13.39
CA ARG A 170 -20.06 -11.99 -13.55
C ARG A 170 -20.82 -10.66 -13.49
N ILE A 171 -20.50 -9.81 -12.52
CA ILE A 171 -21.05 -8.45 -12.39
C ILE A 171 -20.67 -7.60 -13.59
N SER A 172 -19.42 -7.69 -14.08
CA SER A 172 -18.99 -6.97 -15.29
C SER A 172 -19.77 -7.46 -16.52
N ALA A 173 -19.99 -8.78 -16.65
CA ALA A 173 -20.78 -9.37 -17.73
C ALA A 173 -22.26 -8.94 -17.69
N MET A 174 -22.82 -8.74 -16.49
CA MET A 174 -24.16 -8.20 -16.29
C MET A 174 -24.24 -6.72 -16.68
N GLY A 175 -23.32 -5.89 -16.18
CA GLY A 175 -23.30 -4.43 -16.38
C GLY A 175 -22.94 -3.97 -17.79
N GLY A 176 -22.42 -4.84 -18.65
CA GLY A 176 -22.22 -4.60 -20.10
C GLY A 176 -21.18 -3.55 -20.50
N VAL A 177 -20.85 -2.61 -19.63
CA VAL A 177 -19.92 -1.49 -19.88
C VAL A 177 -18.95 -1.29 -18.71
N LEU A 178 -19.41 -1.52 -17.47
CA LEU A 178 -18.57 -1.47 -16.27
C LEU A 178 -17.68 -2.72 -16.19
N THR A 179 -16.37 -2.50 -16.07
CA THR A 179 -15.37 -3.54 -15.87
C THR A 179 -14.66 -3.31 -14.55
N TRP A 180 -14.67 -4.29 -13.66
CA TRP A 180 -13.97 -4.25 -12.36
C TRP A 180 -12.48 -4.58 -12.47
N SER A 181 -11.83 -3.82 -13.36
CA SER A 181 -10.39 -3.76 -13.56
C SER A 181 -10.11 -2.47 -14.31
N ASN A 182 -9.01 -1.76 -14.05
CA ASN A 182 -8.67 -0.63 -14.92
C ASN A 182 -8.23 -1.11 -16.32
N GLN A 183 -9.06 -0.80 -17.32
CA GLN A 183 -8.81 -1.03 -18.74
C GLN A 183 -8.34 0.26 -19.40
N GLY A 184 -7.51 0.18 -20.45
CA GLY A 184 -7.00 1.38 -21.16
C GLY A 184 -5.83 2.10 -20.50
N LEU A 185 -5.26 1.53 -19.44
CA LEU A 185 -4.06 2.05 -18.75
C LEU A 185 -2.80 1.26 -19.13
N SER A 186 -1.64 1.93 -19.19
CA SER A 186 -0.34 1.33 -19.56
C SER A 186 0.59 1.15 -18.35
N ASN A 187 1.63 0.32 -18.48
CA ASN A 187 2.66 0.23 -17.43
C ASN A 187 3.63 1.42 -17.55
N LEU A 188 4.10 1.95 -16.40
CA LEU A 188 5.16 2.97 -16.39
C LEU A 188 6.47 2.43 -16.96
N GLN A 189 6.85 1.21 -16.56
CA GLN A 189 8.03 0.52 -17.05
C GLN A 189 7.63 -0.76 -17.79
N ALA A 190 8.44 -1.21 -18.77
CA ALA A 190 8.17 -2.44 -19.50
C ALA A 190 8.38 -3.69 -18.62
N LYS A 191 8.00 -4.87 -19.14
CA LYS A 191 8.00 -6.13 -18.35
C LYS A 191 9.37 -6.45 -17.72
N PRO A 192 10.52 -6.32 -18.43
CA PRO A 192 11.83 -6.62 -17.87
C PRO A 192 12.20 -5.73 -16.69
N GLU A 193 11.92 -4.43 -16.76
CA GLU A 193 12.19 -3.47 -15.69
C GLU A 193 11.41 -3.84 -14.44
N ARG A 194 10.12 -4.15 -14.57
CA ARG A 194 9.28 -4.58 -13.44
C ARG A 194 9.78 -5.87 -12.79
N LEU A 195 10.33 -6.80 -13.57
CA LEU A 195 10.98 -7.98 -13.01
C LEU A 195 12.23 -7.60 -12.21
N ARG A 196 13.05 -6.69 -12.72
CA ARG A 196 14.23 -6.20 -12.01
C ARG A 196 13.87 -5.49 -10.70
N ASN A 197 12.78 -4.72 -10.66
CA ASN A 197 12.27 -4.11 -9.42
C ASN A 197 11.88 -5.18 -8.40
N ARG A 198 11.20 -6.26 -8.83
CA ARG A 198 10.85 -7.39 -7.94
C ARG A 198 12.08 -8.10 -7.39
N LEU A 199 13.06 -8.37 -8.24
CA LEU A 199 14.31 -9.01 -7.85
C LEU A 199 15.10 -8.14 -6.88
N LEU A 200 15.23 -6.83 -7.16
CA LEU A 200 15.98 -5.92 -6.30
C LEU A 200 15.30 -5.67 -4.95
N ALA A 201 13.97 -5.58 -4.92
CA ALA A 201 13.22 -5.52 -3.67
C ALA A 201 13.54 -6.72 -2.78
N GLN A 202 13.51 -7.93 -3.35
CA GLN A 202 13.86 -9.13 -2.59
C GLN A 202 15.35 -9.15 -2.21
N ILE A 203 16.27 -8.68 -3.07
CA ILE A 203 17.68 -8.53 -2.72
C ILE A 203 17.85 -7.64 -1.49
N LEU A 204 17.18 -6.49 -1.42
CA LEU A 204 17.22 -5.60 -0.25
C LEU A 204 16.64 -6.26 1.00
N ASN A 205 15.57 -7.05 0.88
CA ASN A 205 15.02 -7.82 2.00
C ASN A 205 16.04 -8.83 2.56
N VAL A 206 16.68 -9.60 1.69
CA VAL A 206 17.67 -10.61 2.10
C VAL A 206 18.97 -9.96 2.59
N LEU A 207 19.37 -8.81 2.04
CA LEU A 207 20.47 -8.02 2.61
C LEU A 207 20.12 -7.55 4.03
N GLY A 208 18.88 -7.08 4.25
CA GLY A 208 18.41 -6.74 5.59
C GLY A 208 18.39 -7.92 6.55
N SER A 209 18.06 -9.12 6.08
CA SER A 209 18.04 -10.32 6.93
C SER A 209 19.43 -10.78 7.39
N ASN A 210 20.50 -10.29 6.76
CA ASN A 210 21.85 -10.43 7.28
C ASN A 210 22.06 -9.68 8.61
N ARG A 211 21.07 -8.98 9.17
CA ARG A 211 21.14 -8.43 10.53
C ARG A 211 20.86 -9.46 11.62
N LEU A 212 19.97 -10.43 11.37
CA LEU A 212 19.57 -11.46 12.35
C LEU A 212 20.78 -12.26 12.82
N ASN A 213 20.79 -12.95 13.95
CA ASN A 213 21.95 -13.79 14.31
C ASN A 213 21.97 -15.13 13.51
N GLY A 214 23.15 -15.75 13.39
CA GLY A 214 23.43 -17.00 12.66
C GLY A 214 22.55 -18.20 13.04
N ALA A 215 22.01 -18.27 14.26
CA ALA A 215 21.03 -19.30 14.66
C ALA A 215 19.70 -19.23 13.87
N SER A 216 19.40 -18.05 13.32
CA SER A 216 18.22 -17.76 12.49
C SER A 216 18.57 -17.55 11.00
N ARG A 217 19.84 -17.76 10.59
CA ARG A 217 20.31 -17.57 9.20
C ARG A 217 20.55 -18.91 8.49
N ALA A 218 20.61 -18.85 7.16
CA ALA A 218 21.44 -19.78 6.40
C ALA A 218 22.93 -19.62 6.80
N SER A 219 23.74 -20.67 6.66
CA SER A 219 25.13 -20.74 7.16
C SER A 219 26.06 -19.61 6.69
N GLU A 220 25.75 -18.93 5.58
CA GLU A 220 26.51 -17.79 5.06
C GLU A 220 25.61 -16.58 4.79
N PRO A 221 26.03 -15.34 5.13
CA PRO A 221 25.33 -14.11 4.77
C PRO A 221 25.13 -13.98 3.26
N PHE A 222 23.98 -13.48 2.82
CA PHE A 222 23.75 -13.19 1.41
C PHE A 222 24.60 -11.99 0.98
N ARG A 223 25.15 -12.03 -0.23
CA ARG A 223 25.92 -10.93 -0.80
C ARG A 223 25.42 -10.57 -2.19
N PHE A 224 25.40 -9.26 -2.48
CA PHE A 224 25.12 -8.70 -3.80
C PHE A 224 26.19 -7.67 -4.11
N GLU A 225 26.85 -7.71 -5.27
CA GLU A 225 28.02 -6.86 -5.56
C GLU A 225 29.12 -6.94 -4.46
N ASN A 226 29.27 -8.13 -3.87
CA ASN A 226 30.14 -8.42 -2.72
C ASN A 226 29.84 -7.68 -1.41
N VAL A 227 28.79 -6.85 -1.37
CA VAL A 227 28.30 -6.18 -0.16
C VAL A 227 27.22 -6.98 0.55
N SER A 228 26.98 -6.67 1.82
CA SER A 228 26.16 -7.46 2.75
C SER A 228 25.01 -6.70 3.41
N SER A 229 24.87 -5.39 3.16
CA SER A 229 23.75 -4.57 3.61
C SER A 229 23.23 -3.64 2.51
N GLY A 230 22.01 -3.13 2.66
CA GLY A 230 21.41 -2.13 1.80
C GLY A 230 22.15 -0.80 1.84
N ARG A 231 22.74 -0.43 2.99
CA ARG A 231 23.61 0.76 3.11
C ARG A 231 24.86 0.62 2.25
N GLU A 232 25.58 -0.49 2.38
CA GLU A 232 26.77 -0.77 1.56
C GLU A 232 26.42 -0.85 0.07
N LEU A 233 25.24 -1.38 -0.27
CA LEU A 233 24.75 -1.39 -1.64
C LEU A 233 24.52 0.03 -2.16
N LEU A 234 23.88 0.89 -1.37
CA LEU A 234 23.69 2.29 -1.72
C LEU A 234 25.03 2.99 -1.99
N ASP A 235 26.02 2.80 -1.11
CA ASP A 235 27.36 3.38 -1.26
C ASP A 235 28.07 2.83 -2.52
N HIS A 236 27.94 1.54 -2.79
CA HIS A 236 28.42 0.92 -4.02
C HIS A 236 27.78 1.56 -5.27
N LEU A 237 26.45 1.71 -5.30
CA LEU A 237 25.73 2.32 -6.43
C LEU A 237 26.17 3.77 -6.64
N ASN A 238 26.25 4.57 -5.57
CA ASN A 238 26.73 5.95 -5.64
C ASN A 238 28.15 6.04 -6.22
N SER A 239 29.06 5.14 -5.80
CA SER A 239 30.43 5.06 -6.35
C SER A 239 30.48 4.74 -7.85
N LYS A 240 29.43 4.11 -8.38
CA LYS A 240 29.23 3.82 -9.81
C LYS A 240 28.51 4.95 -10.55
N GLY A 241 28.26 6.10 -9.92
CA GLY A 241 27.60 7.26 -10.50
C GLY A 241 26.08 7.19 -10.56
N TRP A 242 25.46 6.28 -9.79
CA TRP A 242 24.01 6.21 -9.68
C TRP A 242 23.45 7.41 -8.93
N GLN A 243 22.21 7.78 -9.27
CA GLN A 243 21.43 8.74 -8.50
C GLN A 243 20.39 7.99 -7.68
N CYS A 244 20.49 8.07 -6.36
CA CYS A 244 19.60 7.38 -5.44
C CYS A 244 18.81 8.39 -4.60
N CYS A 245 17.50 8.26 -4.57
CA CYS A 245 16.66 9.07 -3.69
C CYS A 245 15.42 8.31 -3.23
N ALA A 246 14.86 8.72 -2.10
CA ALA A 246 13.58 8.21 -1.62
C ALA A 246 12.67 9.32 -1.12
N ARG A 247 11.35 9.06 -1.10
CA ARG A 247 10.31 9.98 -0.61
C ARG A 247 9.19 9.20 0.04
N ILE A 248 8.59 9.77 1.07
CA ILE A 248 7.36 9.24 1.63
C ILE A 248 6.19 9.63 0.72
N ARG A 249 5.40 8.63 0.33
CA ARG A 249 4.17 8.79 -0.45
C ARG A 249 2.97 8.47 0.41
N THR A 250 1.90 9.23 0.24
CA THR A 250 0.54 8.86 0.64
C THR A 250 -0.36 8.86 -0.58
N SER A 251 -1.32 7.94 -0.65
CA SER A 251 -2.29 7.87 -1.75
C SER A 251 -3.65 7.43 -1.25
N VAL A 252 -4.71 7.80 -1.95
CA VAL A 252 -6.06 7.30 -1.69
C VAL A 252 -6.14 5.81 -2.01
N ALA A 253 -6.49 4.99 -1.02
CA ALA A 253 -6.54 3.54 -1.14
C ALA A 253 -7.84 3.07 -1.81
N SER A 254 -7.68 2.20 -2.81
CA SER A 254 -8.79 1.44 -3.43
C SER A 254 -8.74 -0.04 -3.04
N PHE A 255 -7.92 -0.44 -2.07
CA PHE A 255 -7.82 -1.82 -1.54
C PHE A 255 -7.62 -2.91 -2.62
N GLY A 256 -6.92 -2.57 -3.70
CA GLY A 256 -6.67 -3.51 -4.80
C GLY A 256 -7.86 -3.67 -5.75
N LEU A 257 -8.84 -2.76 -5.71
CA LEU A 257 -9.93 -2.65 -6.67
C LEU A 257 -9.64 -1.54 -7.67
N GLY A 258 -10.04 -1.80 -8.92
CA GLY A 258 -10.08 -0.79 -9.97
C GLY A 258 -11.31 -1.00 -10.83
N ALA A 259 -11.69 0.05 -11.53
CA ALA A 259 -12.90 0.08 -12.32
C ALA A 259 -12.73 0.97 -13.54
N SER A 260 -13.26 0.51 -14.67
CA SER A 260 -13.32 1.29 -15.91
C SER A 260 -14.66 1.07 -16.59
N THR A 261 -15.00 2.01 -17.47
CA THR A 261 -16.16 1.88 -18.36
C THR A 261 -15.77 2.32 -19.76
N ARG A 262 -16.46 1.79 -20.77
CA ARG A 262 -16.20 2.12 -22.18
C ARG A 262 -17.21 3.13 -22.70
N MET A 263 -16.73 4.23 -23.30
CA MET A 263 -17.56 5.22 -23.98
C MET A 263 -17.08 5.35 -25.43
N GLY A 264 -17.83 4.76 -26.36
CA GLY A 264 -17.39 4.62 -27.76
C GLY A 264 -16.16 3.71 -27.87
N GLU A 265 -15.10 4.20 -28.50
CA GLU A 265 -13.82 3.49 -28.61
C GLU A 265 -12.85 3.76 -27.45
N GLN A 266 -13.21 4.66 -26.52
CA GLN A 266 -12.33 5.08 -25.42
C GLN A 266 -12.69 4.40 -24.09
N TRP A 267 -11.66 4.08 -23.31
CA TRP A 267 -11.79 3.66 -21.92
C TRP A 267 -11.75 4.87 -20.98
N LEU A 268 -12.71 4.92 -20.05
CA LEU A 268 -12.77 5.88 -18.95
C LEU A 268 -12.43 5.17 -17.64
N GLN A 269 -11.69 5.85 -16.77
CA GLN A 269 -11.33 5.36 -15.44
C GLN A 269 -12.35 5.79 -14.39
N ILE A 270 -12.60 4.90 -13.42
CA ILE A 270 -13.47 5.18 -12.28
C ILE A 270 -12.60 5.17 -11.02
N PRO A 271 -12.29 6.35 -10.44
CA PRO A 271 -11.50 6.40 -9.22
C PRO A 271 -12.31 5.82 -8.06
N LEU A 272 -11.68 4.97 -7.25
CA LEU A 272 -12.31 4.24 -6.14
C LEU A 272 -11.65 4.61 -4.81
N ALA A 273 -12.46 4.85 -3.78
CA ALA A 273 -11.95 5.20 -2.47
C ALA A 273 -12.93 4.81 -1.37
N VAL A 274 -12.40 4.43 -0.22
CA VAL A 274 -13.20 4.14 0.98
C VAL A 274 -13.24 5.36 1.89
N PRO A 275 -14.41 5.96 2.13
CA PRO A 275 -14.53 7.02 3.12
C PRO A 275 -14.45 6.44 4.54
N TYR A 276 -13.92 7.23 5.46
CA TYR A 276 -13.85 6.91 6.88
C TYR A 276 -14.06 8.17 7.73
N ARG A 277 -14.45 7.96 8.99
CA ARG A 277 -14.64 8.99 10.01
C ARG A 277 -13.31 9.29 10.70
N THR A 278 -12.98 10.56 10.88
CA THR A 278 -11.68 10.94 11.46
C THR A 278 -11.69 11.19 12.97
N SER A 279 -12.87 11.29 13.59
CA SER A 279 -13.04 11.72 14.99
C SER A 279 -12.49 13.12 15.29
N LEU A 280 -12.38 13.95 14.24
CA LEU A 280 -12.04 15.36 14.29
C LEU A 280 -13.24 16.18 13.82
N LEU A 281 -13.46 17.37 14.40
CA LEU A 281 -14.54 18.27 14.01
C LEU A 281 -14.02 19.37 13.08
N ASP A 282 -14.81 19.76 12.08
CA ASP A 282 -14.54 20.93 11.28
C ASP A 282 -14.95 22.24 12.00
N GLU A 283 -14.83 23.36 11.30
CA GLU A 283 -15.18 24.69 11.81
C GLU A 283 -16.69 24.86 12.09
N THR A 284 -17.53 24.01 11.47
CA THR A 284 -18.99 24.00 11.68
C THR A 284 -19.43 23.11 12.84
N GLY A 285 -18.49 22.33 13.40
CA GLY A 285 -18.76 21.37 14.47
C GLY A 285 -19.19 19.99 13.97
N GLU A 286 -19.14 19.74 12.67
CA GLU A 286 -19.44 18.43 12.07
C GLU A 286 -18.19 17.55 12.03
N GLU A 287 -18.37 16.23 12.11
CA GLU A 287 -17.24 15.31 12.04
C GLU A 287 -16.66 15.25 10.63
N ILE A 288 -15.35 15.50 10.53
CA ILE A 288 -14.61 15.41 9.29
C ILE A 288 -14.58 13.95 8.81
N GLN A 289 -14.98 13.76 7.56
CA GLN A 289 -14.74 12.52 6.82
C GLN A 289 -13.50 12.67 5.94
N ALA A 290 -12.77 11.58 5.74
CA ALA A 290 -11.63 11.52 4.84
C ALA A 290 -11.62 10.20 4.06
N LEU A 291 -10.64 10.03 3.17
CA LEU A 291 -10.48 8.80 2.40
C LEU A 291 -9.32 7.96 2.97
N MET A 292 -9.54 6.65 3.10
CA MET A 292 -8.55 5.71 3.60
C MET A 292 -7.24 5.83 2.81
N PRO A 293 -6.10 6.04 3.49
CA PRO A 293 -4.83 6.18 2.81
C PRO A 293 -4.09 4.84 2.66
N HIS A 294 -3.19 4.80 1.69
CA HIS A 294 -2.06 3.88 1.64
C HIS A 294 -0.78 4.71 1.60
N SER A 295 0.19 4.37 2.44
CA SER A 295 1.49 5.06 2.48
C SER A 295 2.65 4.06 2.39
N SER A 296 3.74 4.52 1.80
CA SER A 296 5.01 3.80 1.70
C SER A 296 6.17 4.79 1.56
N LEU A 297 7.39 4.32 1.86
CA LEU A 297 8.60 4.97 1.39
C LEU A 297 8.88 4.47 -0.03
N GLU A 298 8.85 5.35 -1.02
CA GLU A 298 9.24 5.03 -2.39
C GLU A 298 10.71 5.39 -2.63
N MET A 299 11.45 4.50 -3.28
CA MET A 299 12.86 4.69 -3.60
C MET A 299 13.09 4.52 -5.10
N GLU A 300 13.80 5.49 -5.68
CA GLU A 300 14.26 5.50 -7.06
C GLU A 300 15.78 5.37 -7.10
N LEU A 301 16.26 4.37 -7.84
CA LEU A 301 17.67 4.13 -8.11
C LEU A 301 17.91 4.29 -9.62
N GLN A 302 18.45 5.42 -10.02
CA GLN A 302 18.69 5.76 -11.42
C GLN A 302 20.15 5.45 -11.80
N PRO A 303 20.40 4.48 -12.71
CA PRO A 303 21.74 4.23 -13.24
C PRO A 303 22.25 5.39 -14.12
N PRO A 304 23.57 5.49 -14.35
CA PRO A 304 24.14 6.40 -15.35
C PRO A 304 23.60 6.17 -16.76
N SER A 305 23.26 4.92 -17.10
CA SER A 305 22.62 4.53 -18.35
C SER A 305 21.54 3.47 -18.11
N GLY A 306 20.38 3.63 -18.76
CA GLY A 306 19.24 2.73 -18.66
C GLY A 306 18.11 3.26 -17.78
N SER A 307 17.07 2.43 -17.61
CA SER A 307 15.87 2.76 -16.84
C SER A 307 16.12 2.69 -15.33
N PRO A 308 15.45 3.53 -14.53
CA PRO A 308 15.54 3.48 -13.08
C PRO A 308 14.94 2.19 -12.52
N LEU A 309 15.37 1.81 -11.33
CA LEU A 309 14.70 0.79 -10.52
C LEU A 309 13.83 1.50 -9.49
N LEU A 310 12.54 1.16 -9.43
CA LEU A 310 11.63 1.77 -8.47
C LEU A 310 11.12 0.73 -7.46
N LEU A 311 11.18 1.11 -6.20
CA LEU A 311 10.96 0.25 -5.04
C LEU A 311 10.06 0.97 -4.04
N GLN A 312 9.45 0.20 -3.15
CA GLN A 312 8.69 0.76 -2.04
C GLN A 312 8.85 -0.10 -0.77
N TYR A 313 8.82 0.55 0.39
CA TYR A 313 8.90 -0.11 1.69
C TYR A 313 7.66 0.22 2.54
N TYR A 314 7.01 -0.82 3.08
CA TYR A 314 5.85 -0.71 3.98
C TYR A 314 5.53 -2.07 4.65
N GLN A 315 4.65 -2.06 5.65
CA GLN A 315 3.95 -3.25 6.16
C GLN A 315 2.82 -3.62 5.21
N GLY A 316 2.95 -4.73 4.48
CA GLY A 316 2.02 -5.11 3.42
C GLY A 316 1.04 -6.23 3.75
N VAL A 317 -0.07 -6.26 3.00
CA VAL A 317 -1.13 -7.28 3.09
C VAL A 317 -0.64 -8.67 2.68
N GLU A 318 0.44 -8.73 1.92
CA GLU A 318 1.21 -9.92 1.59
C GLU A 318 1.89 -10.58 2.80
N GLY A 319 1.87 -9.90 3.95
CA GLY A 319 2.42 -10.39 5.21
C GLY A 319 3.93 -10.23 5.31
N LEU A 320 4.43 -9.07 4.88
CA LEU A 320 5.83 -8.71 4.94
C LEU A 320 5.96 -7.25 5.36
N ASN A 321 6.81 -6.98 6.35
CA ASN A 321 7.40 -5.67 6.57
C ASN A 321 8.71 -5.60 5.78
N GLY A 322 8.73 -4.90 4.65
CA GLY A 322 9.90 -4.97 3.78
C GLY A 322 9.75 -4.22 2.47
N TRP A 323 10.75 -4.41 1.63
CA TRP A 323 10.78 -3.90 0.27
C TRP A 323 9.90 -4.74 -0.64
N ALA A 324 9.10 -4.05 -1.44
CA ALA A 324 8.41 -4.58 -2.60
C ALA A 324 8.87 -3.81 -3.85
N ALA A 325 8.71 -4.43 -5.02
CA ALA A 325 8.75 -3.65 -6.26
C ALA A 325 7.75 -2.51 -6.13
N LEU A 326 8.12 -1.32 -6.59
CA LEU A 326 7.13 -0.26 -6.70
C LEU A 326 5.99 -0.78 -7.57
N ASN A 327 4.77 -0.53 -7.14
CA ASN A 327 3.58 -0.96 -7.86
C ASN A 327 3.42 -0.11 -9.14
N GLU A 328 4.20 -0.45 -10.16
CA GLU A 328 4.37 0.35 -11.38
C GLU A 328 3.52 -0.13 -12.56
N LEU A 329 2.24 0.11 -12.44
CA LEU A 329 1.44 0.39 -13.62
C LEU A 329 0.89 1.81 -13.40
N HIS A 330 0.28 2.40 -14.44
CA HIS A 330 -1.05 2.97 -14.20
C HIS A 330 -1.96 1.81 -13.69
N ARG A 331 -1.76 1.31 -12.45
CA ARG A 331 -2.18 -0.06 -12.02
C ARG A 331 -3.70 -0.16 -12.01
N PRO A 332 -4.25 -1.24 -12.60
CA PRO A 332 -5.67 -1.55 -12.64
C PRO A 332 -6.49 -1.71 -11.37
N TRP A 333 -5.93 -1.31 -10.24
CA TRP A 333 -6.39 -1.66 -8.91
C TRP A 333 -5.95 -0.67 -7.84
N GLN A 334 -5.32 0.44 -8.24
CA GLN A 334 -5.02 1.61 -7.43
C GLN A 334 -5.49 2.82 -8.23
N ASN A 335 -5.91 3.87 -7.53
CA ASN A 335 -6.09 5.14 -8.22
C ASN A 335 -4.78 5.51 -8.91
N ASP A 336 -4.90 6.08 -10.10
CA ASP A 336 -3.75 6.33 -10.93
C ASP A 336 -2.81 7.37 -10.31
N ARG A 337 -1.49 7.17 -10.45
CA ARG A 337 -0.53 8.12 -9.85
C ARG A 337 -0.64 9.53 -10.44
N ASN A 338 -1.16 9.64 -11.66
CA ASN A 338 -1.41 10.89 -12.36
C ASN A 338 -2.90 11.29 -12.33
N ASN A 339 -3.74 10.74 -11.44
CA ASN A 339 -5.14 11.16 -11.31
C ASN A 339 -5.45 11.98 -10.04
N GLY A 340 -4.45 12.67 -9.46
CA GLY A 340 -4.69 13.51 -8.29
C GLY A 340 -5.01 12.73 -7.01
N THR A 341 -4.56 11.48 -6.90
CA THR A 341 -4.81 10.67 -5.70
C THR A 341 -3.57 10.40 -4.88
N VAL A 342 -2.44 11.02 -5.24
CA VAL A 342 -1.14 10.85 -4.60
C VAL A 342 -0.65 12.16 -4.02
N ALA A 343 -0.03 12.08 -2.85
CA ALA A 343 0.75 13.13 -2.21
C ALA A 343 2.16 12.62 -1.92
N TYR A 344 3.18 13.40 -2.26
CA TYR A 344 4.54 13.19 -1.75
C TYR A 344 4.85 14.20 -0.67
N GLN A 345 5.54 13.76 0.37
CA GLN A 345 6.15 14.67 1.31
C GLN A 345 7.27 15.47 0.63
N ALA A 346 7.44 16.73 1.03
CA ALA A 346 8.38 17.65 0.39
C ALA A 346 9.84 17.18 0.49
N THR A 347 10.17 16.49 1.58
CA THR A 347 11.54 16.04 1.88
C THR A 347 11.94 14.89 0.97
N LYS A 348 12.98 15.11 0.15
CA LYS A 348 13.66 14.05 -0.60
C LYS A 348 14.85 13.53 0.21
N LEU A 349 14.85 12.25 0.52
CA LEU A 349 15.94 11.57 1.23
C LEU A 349 17.05 11.21 0.23
N ARG A 350 18.29 11.64 0.51
CA ARG A 350 19.48 11.42 -0.33
C ARG A 350 20.73 11.23 0.53
N GLY A 351 21.80 10.69 -0.05
CA GLY A 351 23.11 10.56 0.59
C GLY A 351 23.01 9.85 1.96
N GLU A 352 23.65 10.43 2.97
CA GLU A 352 23.68 9.90 4.34
C GLU A 352 22.29 9.61 4.90
N GLN A 353 21.34 10.51 4.71
CA GLN A 353 19.98 10.35 5.24
C GLN A 353 19.26 9.16 4.60
N LEU A 354 19.48 8.92 3.30
CA LEU A 354 18.95 7.72 2.63
C LEU A 354 19.64 6.47 3.18
N GLY A 355 20.95 6.52 3.41
CA GLY A 355 21.69 5.42 4.03
C GLY A 355 21.15 5.05 5.41
N GLU A 356 20.89 6.03 6.28
CA GLU A 356 20.26 5.78 7.59
C GLU A 356 18.81 5.29 7.48
N THR A 357 18.11 5.72 6.44
CA THR A 357 16.78 5.20 6.12
C THR A 357 16.84 3.70 5.80
N LEU A 358 17.82 3.24 5.02
CA LEU A 358 18.02 1.81 4.77
C LEU A 358 18.33 1.05 6.06
N ASN A 359 19.17 1.62 6.95
CA ASN A 359 19.45 0.98 8.24
C ASN A 359 18.18 0.77 9.07
N LEU A 360 17.31 1.79 9.13
CA LEU A 360 16.03 1.72 9.83
C LEU A 360 15.07 0.73 9.17
N CYS A 361 14.95 0.71 7.84
CA CYS A 361 14.13 -0.27 7.12
C CYS A 361 14.56 -1.72 7.43
N GLU A 362 15.86 -1.99 7.46
CA GLU A 362 16.36 -3.33 7.77
C GLU A 362 16.13 -3.72 9.24
N LEU A 363 16.31 -2.77 10.18
CA LEU A 363 15.99 -2.97 11.61
C LEU A 363 14.50 -3.23 11.81
N MET A 364 13.63 -2.42 11.21
CA MET A 364 12.18 -2.56 11.27
C MET A 364 11.73 -3.89 10.64
N GLY A 365 12.28 -4.26 9.48
CA GLY A 365 12.05 -5.57 8.87
C GLY A 365 12.43 -6.72 9.79
N ALA A 366 13.59 -6.65 10.46
CA ALA A 366 14.00 -7.68 11.42
C ALA A 366 13.02 -7.81 12.60
N VAL A 367 12.65 -6.69 13.21
CA VAL A 367 11.77 -6.68 14.40
C VAL A 367 10.35 -7.10 14.05
N HIS A 368 9.73 -6.46 13.06
CA HIS A 368 8.33 -6.70 12.71
C HIS A 368 8.12 -8.12 12.17
N ASN A 369 8.97 -8.60 11.25
CA ASN A 369 8.80 -9.95 10.70
C ASN A 369 9.09 -11.04 11.73
N SER A 370 10.00 -10.78 12.68
CA SER A 370 10.25 -11.73 13.78
C SER A 370 9.11 -11.76 14.79
N GLU A 371 8.52 -10.61 15.15
CA GLU A 371 7.32 -10.57 16.01
C GLU A 371 6.14 -11.27 15.33
N ALA A 372 5.94 -11.03 14.02
CA ALA A 372 4.90 -11.69 13.26
C ALA A 372 5.05 -13.21 13.25
N GLN A 373 6.28 -13.71 13.16
CA GLN A 373 6.56 -15.14 13.27
C GLN A 373 6.37 -15.66 14.70
N PHE A 374 6.93 -14.96 15.69
CA PHE A 374 6.86 -15.35 17.10
C PHE A 374 5.42 -15.47 17.59
N SER A 375 4.59 -14.48 17.26
CA SER A 375 3.17 -14.45 17.63
C SER A 375 2.26 -15.17 16.63
N SER A 376 2.81 -15.82 15.60
CA SER A 376 2.06 -16.54 14.56
C SER A 376 0.93 -15.70 13.92
N LEU A 377 1.23 -14.43 13.63
CA LEU A 377 0.24 -13.45 13.20
C LEU A 377 -0.25 -13.72 11.77
N HIS A 378 -1.56 -13.60 11.57
CA HIS A 378 -2.20 -13.61 10.27
C HIS A 378 -1.67 -12.48 9.40
N MET A 379 -1.45 -12.77 8.11
CA MET A 379 -0.92 -11.82 7.13
C MET A 379 0.32 -11.06 7.64
N GLY A 380 1.25 -11.77 8.29
CA GLY A 380 2.50 -11.19 8.79
C GLY A 380 2.31 -10.00 9.74
N GLY A 381 1.17 -9.95 10.43
CA GLY A 381 0.82 -8.88 11.35
C GLY A 381 0.24 -7.62 10.70
N TYR A 382 -0.13 -7.63 9.41
CA TYR A 382 -0.83 -6.48 8.81
C TYR A 382 -2.11 -6.14 9.59
N GLY A 383 -2.21 -4.89 10.05
CA GLY A 383 -3.24 -4.42 10.96
C GLY A 383 -2.75 -4.34 12.41
N VAL A 384 -2.33 -5.46 13.00
CA VAL A 384 -1.89 -5.51 14.40
C VAL A 384 -0.52 -4.91 14.65
N LEU A 385 0.47 -5.25 13.82
CA LEU A 385 1.79 -4.59 13.80
C LEU A 385 1.73 -3.28 12.99
N GLY A 386 0.53 -2.73 12.82
CA GLY A 386 0.23 -1.55 12.03
C GLY A 386 -0.20 -1.87 10.61
N PHE A 387 -0.85 -0.90 9.97
CA PHE A 387 -1.06 -0.90 8.53
C PHE A 387 0.16 -0.30 7.81
N CYS A 388 0.12 -0.28 6.48
CA CYS A 388 1.15 0.34 5.65
C CYS A 388 1.50 1.77 6.10
N ILE A 389 0.50 2.57 6.51
CA ILE A 389 0.69 3.93 7.00
C ILE A 389 1.41 3.99 8.35
N ASP A 390 1.11 3.09 9.29
CA ASP A 390 1.77 3.04 10.59
C ASP A 390 3.27 2.77 10.46
N SER A 391 3.63 1.78 9.64
CA SER A 391 5.05 1.46 9.39
C SER A 391 5.80 2.61 8.72
N THR A 392 5.14 3.33 7.80
CA THR A 392 5.75 4.47 7.11
C THR A 392 5.88 5.68 8.05
N ALA A 393 4.89 5.89 8.93
CA ALA A 393 4.91 6.95 9.94
C ALA A 393 5.95 6.70 11.01
N LEU A 394 6.11 5.45 11.44
CA LEU A 394 7.15 5.03 12.36
C LEU A 394 8.55 5.29 11.78
N LEU A 395 8.75 4.95 10.50
CA LEU A 395 9.98 5.25 9.78
C LEU A 395 10.21 6.77 9.63
N GLU A 396 9.19 7.53 9.24
CA GLU A 396 9.26 8.99 9.12
C GLU A 396 9.64 9.65 10.46
N LYS A 397 9.02 9.19 11.55
CA LYS A 397 9.27 9.65 12.92
C LYS A 397 10.70 9.32 13.35
N ALA A 398 11.20 8.14 13.03
CA ALA A 398 12.58 7.74 13.33
C ALA A 398 13.62 8.56 12.54
N ILE A 399 13.31 8.96 11.30
CA ILE A 399 14.23 9.74 10.45
C ILE A 399 14.20 11.24 10.79
N THR A 400 13.00 11.79 11.02
CA THR A 400 12.77 13.24 11.05
C THR A 400 12.36 13.78 12.42
N GLY A 401 12.06 12.91 13.38
CA GLY A 401 11.51 13.28 14.69
C GLY A 401 10.04 13.69 14.66
N THR A 402 9.38 13.71 13.49
CA THR A 402 7.95 14.02 13.34
C THR A 402 7.29 13.10 12.30
N THR A 403 5.96 13.14 12.18
CA THR A 403 5.26 12.48 11.08
C THR A 403 4.14 13.36 10.53
N HIS A 404 3.85 13.21 9.24
CA HIS A 404 2.77 13.91 8.53
C HIS A 404 1.57 13.00 8.27
N LEU A 405 1.64 11.74 8.70
CA LEU A 405 0.71 10.70 8.30
C LEU A 405 -0.46 10.58 9.27
N PHE A 406 -1.65 10.33 8.72
CA PHE A 406 -2.91 10.15 9.43
C PHE A 406 -3.83 9.24 8.58
N PRO A 407 -4.59 8.29 9.17
CA PRO A 407 -4.65 7.98 10.59
C PRO A 407 -3.59 6.94 10.98
N LEU A 408 -3.14 6.99 12.24
CA LEU A 408 -2.22 6.05 12.86
C LEU A 408 -2.96 5.22 13.90
N THR A 409 -2.89 3.90 13.74
CA THR A 409 -3.71 2.93 14.49
C THR A 409 -2.88 1.89 15.23
N LEU A 410 -1.55 1.93 15.11
CA LEU A 410 -0.66 1.05 15.86
C LEU A 410 -0.84 1.26 17.37
N GLY A 411 -1.56 0.32 18.00
CA GLY A 411 -1.92 0.35 19.41
C GLY A 411 -0.76 0.03 20.35
N ASP A 412 -0.94 0.41 21.62
CA ASP A 412 0.11 0.34 22.65
C ASP A 412 0.62 -1.09 22.91
N LEU A 413 -0.28 -2.07 23.00
CA LEU A 413 0.09 -3.48 23.21
C LEU A 413 1.12 -3.95 22.16
N TRP A 414 0.89 -3.64 20.89
CA TRP A 414 1.75 -4.06 19.80
C TRP A 414 3.07 -3.30 19.77
N ARG A 415 3.08 -2.02 20.18
CA ARG A 415 4.33 -1.28 20.41
C ARG A 415 5.18 -1.91 21.49
N GLN A 416 4.57 -2.28 22.63
CA GLN A 416 5.28 -2.98 23.71
C GLN A 416 5.84 -4.33 23.24
N ARG A 417 5.11 -5.07 22.40
CA ARG A 417 5.61 -6.30 21.79
C ARG A 417 6.79 -6.04 20.85
N LEU A 418 6.72 -5.01 20.00
CA LEU A 418 7.83 -4.60 19.14
C LEU A 418 9.07 -4.16 19.96
N HIS A 419 8.89 -3.44 21.07
CA HIS A 419 9.99 -3.12 22.00
C HIS A 419 10.64 -4.38 22.59
N ARG A 420 9.82 -5.34 23.05
CA ARG A 420 10.30 -6.60 23.58
C ARG A 420 11.04 -7.39 22.51
N GLN A 421 10.48 -7.49 21.31
CA GLN A 421 11.09 -8.19 20.20
C GLN A 421 12.42 -7.55 19.79
N LEU A 422 12.49 -6.21 19.75
CA LEU A 422 13.74 -5.49 19.52
C LEU A 422 14.79 -5.88 20.56
N GLN A 423 14.45 -5.86 21.85
CA GLN A 423 15.40 -6.24 22.91
C GLN A 423 15.85 -7.69 22.77
N GLN A 424 14.92 -8.62 22.53
CA GLN A 424 15.23 -10.04 22.32
C GLN A 424 16.16 -10.26 21.12
N GLN A 425 15.95 -9.54 20.02
CA GLN A 425 16.81 -9.63 18.85
C GLN A 425 18.21 -9.05 19.13
N LEU A 426 18.31 -7.93 19.84
CA LEU A 426 19.59 -7.34 20.26
C LEU A 426 20.36 -8.30 21.19
N ASP A 427 19.70 -8.87 22.19
CA ASP A 427 20.28 -9.86 23.11
C ASP A 427 20.73 -11.12 22.36
N ALA A 428 19.99 -11.48 21.30
CA ALA A 428 20.33 -12.57 20.41
C ALA A 428 21.45 -12.22 19.41
N GLY A 429 21.98 -11.00 19.38
CA GLY A 429 23.10 -10.60 18.51
C GLY A 429 22.71 -9.95 17.17
N LEU A 430 21.51 -9.37 17.09
CA LEU A 430 21.09 -8.54 15.95
C LEU A 430 22.10 -7.42 15.69
N GLN A 431 22.56 -7.33 14.44
CA GLN A 431 23.49 -6.28 14.02
C GLN A 431 22.71 -4.98 13.72
N ALA A 432 22.90 -3.96 14.55
CA ALA A 432 22.33 -2.62 14.36
C ALA A 432 23.23 -1.57 15.05
N THR A 433 23.15 -0.32 14.60
CA THR A 433 23.85 0.80 15.27
C THR A 433 23.03 1.30 16.45
N ASP A 434 23.68 1.78 17.51
CA ASP A 434 23.00 2.36 18.67
C ASP A 434 22.06 3.50 18.29
N ASP A 435 22.47 4.35 17.33
CA ASP A 435 21.64 5.43 16.81
C ASP A 435 20.35 4.90 16.16
N SER A 436 20.43 3.89 15.29
CA SER A 436 19.24 3.31 14.64
C SER A 436 18.28 2.67 15.66
N VAL A 437 18.83 1.99 16.67
CA VAL A 437 18.05 1.37 17.76
C VAL A 437 17.36 2.44 18.60
N ASN A 438 18.07 3.49 18.99
CA ASN A 438 17.52 4.56 19.81
C ASN A 438 16.43 5.35 19.07
N ARG A 439 16.63 5.66 17.79
CA ARG A 439 15.62 6.33 16.95
C ARG A 439 14.37 5.48 16.78
N TYR A 440 14.53 4.17 16.53
CA TYR A 440 13.38 3.27 16.40
C TYR A 440 12.59 3.13 17.71
N ARG A 441 13.27 2.97 18.86
CA ARG A 441 12.62 2.98 20.18
C ARG A 441 11.86 4.27 20.43
N LEU A 442 12.53 5.41 20.23
CA LEU A 442 11.91 6.72 20.42
C LEU A 442 10.69 6.90 19.51
N ALA A 443 10.77 6.42 18.27
CA ALA A 443 9.65 6.47 17.35
C ALA A 443 8.48 5.57 17.83
N LEU A 444 8.74 4.37 18.34
CA LEU A 444 7.69 3.51 18.91
C LEU A 444 7.01 4.18 20.11
N ASP A 445 7.78 4.81 21.00
CA ASP A 445 7.27 5.50 22.19
C ASP A 445 6.46 6.76 21.84
N GLN A 446 6.90 7.53 20.84
CA GLN A 446 6.40 8.88 20.55
C GLN A 446 5.54 8.99 19.30
N LEU A 447 5.33 7.92 18.53
CA LEU A 447 4.46 7.96 17.36
C LEU A 447 3.01 8.23 17.83
N PRO A 448 2.31 9.25 17.30
CA PRO A 448 0.96 9.57 17.73
C PRO A 448 -0.01 8.42 17.43
N GLN A 449 -1.18 8.44 18.08
CA GLN A 449 -2.28 7.52 17.85
C GLN A 449 -3.53 8.33 17.52
N ASP A 450 -4.30 7.87 16.53
CA ASP A 450 -5.51 8.52 16.05
C ASP A 450 -6.77 7.73 16.44
N LEU A 451 -6.67 6.91 17.51
CA LEU A 451 -7.78 6.12 18.04
C LEU A 451 -8.79 6.98 18.80
N PHE A 452 -8.32 8.04 19.46
CA PHE A 452 -9.11 9.04 20.15
C PHE A 452 -8.30 10.35 20.24
N HIS A 453 -8.99 11.48 20.43
CA HIS A 453 -8.36 12.80 20.46
C HIS A 453 -8.83 13.63 21.65
N ASP A 454 -7.87 14.13 22.43
CA ASP A 454 -8.11 15.15 23.44
C ASP A 454 -7.77 16.56 22.92
N ASN A 455 -7.88 17.57 23.78
CA ASN A 455 -7.59 18.95 23.41
C ASN A 455 -6.11 19.20 23.05
N GLN A 456 -5.19 18.36 23.52
CA GLN A 456 -3.75 18.49 23.25
C GLN A 456 -3.37 17.84 21.91
N THR A 457 -3.96 16.69 21.58
CA THR A 457 -3.62 15.94 20.36
C THR A 457 -4.34 16.46 19.12
N ARG A 458 -5.51 17.09 19.28
CA ARG A 458 -6.41 17.47 18.17
C ARG A 458 -5.75 18.41 17.14
N PRO A 459 -5.04 19.50 17.52
CA PRO A 459 -4.41 20.38 16.54
C PRO A 459 -3.40 19.66 15.65
N GLU A 460 -2.61 18.78 16.26
CA GLU A 460 -1.60 17.99 15.55
C GLU A 460 -2.23 16.91 14.64
N ALA A 461 -3.32 16.29 15.08
CA ALA A 461 -4.10 15.37 14.24
C ALA A 461 -4.71 16.07 13.01
N HIS A 462 -5.27 17.28 13.16
CA HIS A 462 -5.74 18.08 12.02
C HIS A 462 -4.62 18.40 11.03
N ARG A 463 -3.45 18.80 11.54
CA ARG A 463 -2.28 19.11 10.71
C ARG A 463 -1.86 17.89 9.88
N ARG A 464 -1.74 16.72 10.51
CA ARG A 464 -1.39 15.46 9.82
C ARG A 464 -2.47 15.01 8.85
N LEU A 465 -3.75 15.09 9.22
CA LEU A 465 -4.86 14.79 8.32
C LEU A 465 -4.71 15.59 7.02
N LYS A 466 -4.57 16.92 7.08
CA LYS A 466 -4.37 17.76 5.88
C LYS A 466 -3.08 17.42 5.14
N ALA A 467 -1.97 17.19 5.84
CA ALA A 467 -0.67 16.90 5.24
C ALA A 467 -0.58 15.53 4.55
N SER A 468 -1.44 14.58 4.92
CA SER A 468 -1.50 13.24 4.34
C SER A 468 -2.35 13.14 3.06
N GLN A 469 -3.15 14.16 2.75
CA GLN A 469 -4.06 14.13 1.59
C GLN A 469 -3.38 14.68 0.32
N PRO A 470 -3.81 14.21 -0.87
CA PRO A 470 -3.46 14.87 -2.12
C PRO A 470 -3.91 16.33 -2.12
N ARG A 471 -3.11 17.24 -2.68
CA ARG A 471 -3.46 18.68 -2.78
C ARG A 471 -4.64 18.94 -3.72
N HIS A 472 -4.73 18.16 -4.79
CA HIS A 472 -5.83 18.21 -5.75
C HIS A 472 -6.26 16.78 -6.03
N SER A 473 -7.56 16.54 -6.17
CA SER A 473 -8.11 15.20 -6.31
C SER A 473 -9.44 15.19 -7.04
N PRO A 474 -9.78 14.12 -7.78
CA PRO A 474 -11.11 13.94 -8.35
C PRO A 474 -12.19 13.71 -7.28
N PHE A 475 -11.80 13.41 -6.04
CA PHE A 475 -12.74 13.21 -4.95
C PHE A 475 -13.12 14.53 -4.29
N ALA A 476 -14.41 14.87 -4.33
CA ALA A 476 -14.96 16.04 -3.65
C ALA A 476 -14.59 16.08 -2.15
N LEU A 477 -14.50 14.94 -1.49
CA LEU A 477 -14.12 14.89 -0.08
C LEU A 477 -12.71 15.43 0.18
N VAL A 478 -11.74 15.12 -0.70
CA VAL A 478 -10.37 15.63 -0.58
C VAL A 478 -10.31 17.13 -0.89
N ARG A 479 -11.04 17.56 -1.93
CA ARG A 479 -11.16 18.97 -2.31
C ARG A 479 -11.77 19.81 -1.17
N ALA A 480 -12.82 19.30 -0.52
CA ALA A 480 -13.43 19.93 0.66
C ALA A 480 -12.43 20.07 1.82
N LEU A 481 -11.67 19.00 2.11
CA LEU A 481 -10.64 19.03 3.15
C LEU A 481 -9.54 20.06 2.90
N ASN A 482 -9.24 20.32 1.64
CA ASN A 482 -8.27 21.32 1.20
C ASN A 482 -8.85 22.73 1.08
N GLY A 483 -10.13 22.93 1.38
CA GLY A 483 -10.80 24.23 1.32
C GLY A 483 -11.19 24.68 -0.08
N GLU A 484 -11.20 23.79 -1.08
CA GLU A 484 -11.60 24.15 -2.46
C GLU A 484 -13.10 24.44 -2.58
N PHE A 485 -13.90 24.06 -1.58
CA PHE A 485 -15.30 24.45 -1.44
C PHE A 485 -15.41 25.35 -0.20
N SER A 486 -15.10 26.62 -0.38
CA SER A 486 -15.42 27.63 0.64
C SER A 486 -16.92 27.94 0.54
N THR A 487 -17.58 28.04 1.68
CA THR A 487 -19.00 28.38 1.83
C THR A 487 -19.32 29.77 1.27
N GLU A 488 -19.60 29.84 -0.03
CA GLU A 488 -20.34 30.91 -0.71
C GLU A 488 -20.54 30.45 -2.17
N ASP A 489 -21.53 29.59 -2.38
CA ASP A 489 -22.29 29.45 -3.64
C ASP A 489 -23.70 28.92 -3.32
#